data_AF-A0A1R0Z515-F1
#
_entry.id   AF-A0A1R0Z515-F1
#
_cell.length_a   1.000
_cell.length_b   1.000
_cell.length_c   1.000
_cell.angle_alpha   90.00
_cell.angle_beta   90.00
_cell.angle_gamma   90.00
#
_symmetry.space_group_name_H-M   'P 1'
#
loop_
_entity.id
_entity.type
_entity.pdbx_description
1 polymer ?
#
loop_
_entity_poly.entity_id
_entity_poly.type
_entity_poly.pdbx_seq_one_letter_code
_entity_poly.pdbx_strand_id
1 'polypeptide(L)'
;MKVKIGLILIILAFSNLFLRIWIVSPDKEKLPEEGYELNIKVKLILALVGLITGVVIIIADGPEGVVMKWFWIVVIIVAIGFQTFIDWKFLKHTKQHIVSLILLVLGVVLVYFIF
;
A
#
# COMPACT_ATOMS: atom_id res chain seq x y z
N MET A 1 -17.53 -8.10 -15.54
CA MET A 1 -16.56 -8.49 -14.50
C MET A 1 -15.49 -7.39 -14.49
N LYS A 2 -15.65 -6.28 -13.76
CA LYS A 2 -15.51 -6.09 -12.29
C LYS A 2 -14.10 -6.42 -11.71
N VAL A 3 -13.01 -6.34 -12.49
CA VAL A 3 -11.65 -6.80 -12.07
C VAL A 3 -10.56 -5.73 -12.18
N LYS A 4 -10.90 -4.43 -12.12
CA LYS A 4 -9.88 -3.37 -12.22
C LYS A 4 -8.96 -3.33 -11.00
N ILE A 5 -9.55 -3.32 -9.81
CA ILE A 5 -8.77 -3.28 -8.55
C ILE A 5 -7.99 -4.58 -8.31
N GLY A 6 -8.58 -5.73 -8.64
CA GLY A 6 -7.91 -7.02 -8.53
C GLY A 6 -6.66 -7.10 -9.39
N LEU A 7 -6.73 -6.62 -10.64
CA LEU A 7 -5.59 -6.55 -11.54
C LEU A 7 -4.48 -5.63 -10.99
N ILE A 8 -4.85 -4.45 -10.48
CA ILE A 8 -3.90 -3.50 -9.87
C ILE A 8 -3.16 -4.15 -8.68
N LEU A 9 -3.90 -4.85 -7.80
CA LEU A 9 -3.31 -5.53 -6.65
C LEU A 9 -2.36 -6.66 -7.07
N ILE A 10 -2.70 -7.42 -8.13
CA ILE A 10 -1.82 -8.45 -8.68
C ILE A 10 -0.53 -7.82 -9.22
N ILE A 11 -0.63 -6.75 -10.01
CA ILE A 11 0.56 -6.05 -10.55
C ILE A 11 1.44 -5.53 -9.41
N LEU A 12 0.86 -4.92 -8.38
CA LEU A 12 1.60 -4.44 -7.22
C LEU A 12 2.28 -5.58 -6.45
N ALA A 13 1.59 -6.71 -6.25
CA ALA A 13 2.14 -7.87 -5.56
C ALA A 13 3.35 -8.45 -6.31
N PHE A 14 3.24 -8.62 -7.63
CA PHE A 14 4.35 -9.06 -8.46
C PHE A 14 5.51 -8.05 -8.44
N SER A 15 5.22 -6.77 -8.61
CA SER A 15 6.23 -5.71 -8.58
C SER A 15 7.00 -5.71 -7.26
N ASN A 16 6.31 -5.88 -6.13
CA ASN A 16 6.94 -5.97 -4.82
C ASN A 16 7.91 -7.16 -4.70
N LEU A 17 7.54 -8.33 -5.24
CA LEU A 17 8.41 -9.50 -5.23
C LEU A 17 9.69 -9.25 -6.04
N PHE A 18 9.55 -8.74 -7.27
CA PHE A 18 10.69 -8.44 -8.13
C PHE A 18 11.60 -7.35 -7.53
N LEU A 19 11.02 -6.23 -7.10
CA LEU A 19 11.78 -5.12 -6.51
C LEU A 19 12.52 -5.54 -5.24
N ARG A 20 11.90 -6.38 -4.40
CA ARG A 20 12.53 -6.85 -3.17
C ARG A 20 13.72 -7.76 -3.45
N ILE A 21 13.59 -8.69 -4.39
CA ILE A 21 14.70 -9.56 -4.83
C ILE A 21 15.85 -8.72 -5.39
N TRP A 22 15.53 -7.68 -6.16
CA TRP A 22 16.54 -6.91 -6.89
C TRP A 22 17.23 -5.82 -6.05
N ILE A 23 16.52 -5.16 -5.12
CA ILE A 23 17.03 -3.99 -4.38
C ILE A 23 17.51 -4.32 -2.97
N VAL A 24 16.80 -5.21 -2.25
CA VAL A 24 17.02 -5.43 -0.80
C VAL A 24 17.82 -6.70 -0.52
N SER A 25 17.82 -7.67 -1.43
CA SER A 25 18.21 -9.07 -1.18
C SER A 25 17.08 -9.87 -0.48
N PRO A 26 17.06 -11.22 -0.59
CA PRO A 26 15.95 -12.03 -0.09
C PRO A 26 15.76 -11.94 1.43
N ASP A 27 16.85 -11.71 2.15
CA ASP A 27 16.89 -11.62 3.60
C ASP A 27 16.39 -10.25 4.06
N LYS A 28 15.07 -10.16 4.23
CA LYS A 28 14.42 -8.99 4.80
C LYS A 28 14.72 -8.92 6.28
N GLU A 29 15.41 -7.86 6.66
CA GLU A 29 15.58 -7.53 8.06
C GLU A 29 14.24 -7.27 8.74
N LYS A 30 14.08 -7.85 9.92
CA LYS A 30 12.86 -7.73 10.71
C LYS A 30 12.85 -6.40 11.44
N LEU A 31 11.65 -5.86 11.64
CA LEU A 31 11.48 -4.66 12.46
C LEU A 31 11.87 -4.98 13.92
N PRO A 32 12.49 -4.03 14.63
CA PRO A 32 12.59 -4.10 16.09
C PRO A 32 11.19 -4.08 16.71
N GLU A 33 11.05 -4.58 17.95
CA GLU A 33 9.74 -4.77 18.61
C GLU A 33 8.88 -3.50 18.62
N GLU A 34 9.46 -2.35 18.98
CA GLU A 34 8.77 -1.05 18.97
C GLU A 34 8.22 -0.68 17.58
N GLY A 35 9.02 -0.90 16.54
CA GLY A 35 8.62 -0.64 15.16
C GLY A 35 7.56 -1.63 14.66
N TYR A 36 7.64 -2.89 15.11
CA TYR A 36 6.68 -3.93 14.80
C TYR A 36 5.31 -3.66 15.43
N GLU A 37 5.26 -3.35 16.73
CA GLU A 37 4.02 -3.01 17.42
C GLU A 37 3.33 -1.79 16.80
N LEU A 38 4.10 -0.72 16.55
CA LEU A 38 3.59 0.50 15.96
C LEU A 38 3.04 0.25 14.55
N ASN A 39 3.75 -0.55 13.75
CA ASN A 39 3.31 -0.94 12.42
C ASN A 39 1.98 -1.70 12.44
N ILE A 40 1.78 -2.63 13.39
CA ILE A 40 0.50 -3.36 13.53
C ILE A 40 -0.62 -2.42 13.98
N LYS A 41 -0.41 -1.63 15.04
CA LYS A 41 -1.42 -0.74 15.61
C LYS A 41 -1.95 0.24 14.56
N VAL A 42 -1.06 0.89 13.82
CA VAL A 42 -1.45 1.85 12.76
C VAL A 42 -2.13 1.16 11.60
N LYS A 43 -1.63 0.00 11.14
CA LYS A 43 -2.30 -0.74 10.05
C LYS A 43 -3.69 -1.24 10.43
N LEU A 44 -3.88 -1.64 11.69
CA LEU A 44 -5.18 -2.07 12.17
C LEU A 44 -6.18 -0.90 12.19
N ILE A 45 -5.76 0.26 12.68
CA ILE A 45 -6.58 1.49 12.63
C ILE A 45 -6.88 1.87 11.18
N LEU A 46 -5.88 1.87 10.31
CA LEU A 46 -6.04 2.20 8.89
C LEU A 46 -7.01 1.24 8.20
N ALA A 47 -6.92 -0.06 8.48
CA ALA A 47 -7.79 -1.07 7.91
C ALA A 47 -9.25 -0.87 8.36
N LEU A 48 -9.48 -0.58 9.65
CA LEU A 48 -10.83 -0.31 10.17
C LEU A 48 -11.43 0.96 9.54
N VAL A 49 -10.68 2.05 9.52
CA VAL A 49 -11.12 3.32 8.93
C VAL A 49 -11.37 3.15 7.42
N GLY A 50 -10.45 2.49 6.71
CA GLY A 50 -10.56 2.20 5.28
C GLY A 50 -11.77 1.31 4.96
N LEU A 51 -12.08 0.33 5.81
CA LEU A 51 -13.25 -0.54 5.63
C LEU A 51 -14.56 0.26 5.78
N ILE A 52 -14.70 1.03 6.86
CA ILE A 52 -15.92 1.81 7.13
C ILE A 52 -16.14 2.84 6.01
N THR A 53 -15.10 3.61 5.68
CA THR A 53 -15.17 4.64 4.63
C THR A 53 -15.41 4.02 3.25
N GLY A 54 -14.75 2.91 2.93
CA GLY A 54 -14.95 2.18 1.69
C GLY A 54 -16.38 1.69 1.51
N VAL A 55 -16.99 1.10 2.54
CA VAL A 55 -18.41 0.66 2.49
C VAL A 55 -19.35 1.83 2.24
N VAL A 56 -19.16 2.95 2.92
CA VAL A 56 -19.97 4.16 2.72
C VAL A 56 -19.86 4.68 1.28
N ILE A 57 -18.65 4.73 0.73
CA ILE A 57 -18.42 5.20 -0.65
C ILE A 57 -19.04 4.22 -1.67
N ILE A 58 -18.94 2.90 -1.45
CA ILE A 58 -19.60 1.90 -2.32
C ILE A 58 -21.10 2.14 -2.39
N ILE A 59 -21.74 2.43 -1.25
CA ILE A 59 -23.19 2.65 -1.19
C ILE A 59 -23.56 3.98 -1.87
N ALA A 60 -22.75 5.03 -1.71
CA ALA A 60 -23.05 6.37 -2.20
C ALA A 60 -22.70 6.60 -3.68
N ASP A 61 -21.54 6.13 -4.15
CA ASP A 61 -20.98 6.41 -5.49
C ASP A 61 -20.80 5.14 -6.33
N GLY A 62 -21.08 3.97 -5.76
CA GLY A 62 -20.86 2.69 -6.41
C GLY A 62 -19.40 2.24 -6.39
N PRO A 63 -19.14 0.97 -6.74
CA PRO A 63 -17.79 0.38 -6.69
C PRO A 63 -16.85 0.87 -7.80
N GLU A 64 -17.36 1.55 -8.84
CA GLU A 64 -16.59 2.06 -9.98
C GLU A 64 -16.73 3.59 -10.13
N GLY A 65 -17.26 4.25 -9.11
CA GLY A 65 -17.44 5.69 -9.12
C GLY A 65 -16.13 6.48 -9.02
N VAL A 66 -16.18 7.76 -9.39
CA VAL A 66 -15.01 8.65 -9.38
C VAL A 66 -14.48 8.85 -7.95
N VAL A 67 -15.36 8.89 -6.95
CA VAL A 67 -14.97 9.00 -5.54
C VAL A 67 -14.24 7.73 -5.10
N MET A 68 -14.66 6.55 -5.57
CA MET A 68 -13.99 5.28 -5.28
C MET A 68 -12.56 5.25 -5.83
N LYS A 69 -12.34 5.80 -7.02
CA LYS A 69 -10.99 5.93 -7.60
C LYS A 69 -10.06 6.73 -6.69
N TRP A 70 -10.50 7.91 -6.29
CA TRP A 70 -9.71 8.79 -5.42
C TRP A 70 -9.52 8.19 -4.03
N PHE A 71 -10.51 7.49 -3.52
CA PHE A 71 -10.39 6.72 -2.28
C PHE A 71 -9.26 5.70 -2.36
N TRP A 72 -9.18 4.89 -3.43
CA TRP A 72 -8.08 3.93 -3.61
C TRP A 72 -6.71 4.61 -3.71
N ILE A 73 -6.60 5.76 -4.38
CA ILE A 73 -5.36 6.55 -4.42
C ILE A 73 -4.95 6.97 -3.01
N VAL A 74 -5.87 7.53 -2.22
CA VAL A 74 -5.58 7.95 -0.83
C VAL A 74 -5.20 6.75 0.04
N VAL A 75 -5.91 5.64 -0.06
CA VAL A 75 -5.59 4.41 0.68
C VAL A 75 -4.18 3.92 0.36
N ILE A 76 -3.79 3.89 -0.92
CA ILE A 76 -2.43 3.51 -1.33
C ILE A 76 -1.39 4.47 -0.75
N ILE A 77 -1.61 5.78 -0.87
CA ILE A 77 -0.67 6.79 -0.37
C ILE A 77 -0.47 6.62 1.14
N VAL A 78 -1.55 6.48 1.90
CA VAL A 78 -1.44 6.37 3.36
C VAL A 78 -0.85 5.02 3.76
N ALA A 79 -1.32 3.91 3.17
CA ALA A 79 -0.85 2.57 3.55
C ALA A 79 0.62 2.35 3.18
N ILE A 80 0.98 2.62 1.93
CA ILE A 80 2.35 2.40 1.44
C ILE A 80 3.28 3.53 1.89
N GLY A 81 2.77 4.75 2.05
CA GLY A 81 3.54 5.87 2.57
C GLY A 81 3.90 5.66 4.04
N PHE A 82 2.96 5.14 4.84
CA PHE A 82 3.27 4.71 6.19
C PHE A 82 4.29 3.56 6.22
N GLN A 83 4.15 2.56 5.34
CA GLN A 83 5.16 1.50 5.22
C GLN A 83 6.55 2.06 4.89
N THR A 84 6.62 2.99 3.95
CA THR A 84 7.85 3.70 3.57
C THR A 84 8.46 4.44 4.76
N PHE A 85 7.63 5.12 5.55
CA PHE A 85 8.07 5.82 6.76
C PHE A 85 8.63 4.85 7.82
N ILE A 86 7.95 3.71 8.06
CA ILE A 86 8.42 2.69 9.01
C ILE A 86 9.75 2.10 8.54
N ASP A 87 9.84 1.70 7.27
CA ASP A 87 11.06 1.13 6.71
C ASP A 87 12.22 2.14 6.74
N TRP A 88 11.93 3.43 6.53
CA TRP A 88 12.95 4.49 6.58
C TRP A 88 13.40 4.78 8.01
N LYS A 89 12.47 4.79 8.98
CA LYS A 89 12.76 5.10 10.37
C LYS A 89 13.51 3.96 11.06
N PHE A 90 13.12 2.70 10.82
CA PHE A 90 13.62 1.55 11.56
C PHE A 90 14.62 0.68 10.77
N LEU A 91 14.58 0.71 9.43
CA LEU A 91 15.38 -0.17 8.57
C LEU A 91 16.17 0.62 7.50
N LYS A 92 16.63 1.82 7.87
CA LYS A 92 17.25 2.79 6.95
C LYS A 92 18.41 2.21 6.13
N HIS A 93 19.19 1.29 6.70
CA HIS A 93 20.35 0.67 6.07
C HIS A 93 20.00 -0.40 5.02
N THR A 94 18.78 -0.94 5.05
CA THR A 94 18.37 -2.09 4.21
C THR A 94 17.78 -1.73 2.86
N LYS A 95 17.64 -0.43 2.57
CA LYS A 95 16.96 0.09 1.36
C LYS A 95 15.50 -0.37 1.18
N GLN A 96 14.89 -1.04 2.17
CA GLN A 96 13.48 -1.48 2.10
C GLN A 96 12.51 -0.32 1.85
N HIS A 97 12.81 0.86 2.40
CA HIS A 97 12.05 2.08 2.16
C HIS A 97 12.04 2.53 0.69
N ILE A 98 13.08 2.20 -0.09
CA ILE A 98 13.11 2.51 -1.52
C ILE A 98 12.10 1.64 -2.27
N VAL A 99 12.01 0.36 -1.91
CA VAL A 99 11.02 -0.56 -2.52
C VAL A 99 9.61 -0.09 -2.22
N SER A 100 9.29 0.24 -0.97
CA SER A 100 7.96 0.74 -0.61
C SER A 100 7.66 2.10 -1.26
N LEU A 101 8.64 2.99 -1.40
CA LEU A 101 8.44 4.27 -2.11
C LEU A 101 8.15 4.08 -3.61
N ILE A 102 8.87 3.18 -4.29
CA ILE A 102 8.60 2.84 -5.70
C ILE A 102 7.19 2.26 -5.84
N LEU A 103 6.80 1.35 -4.94
CA LEU A 103 5.46 0.77 -4.94
C LEU A 103 4.36 1.79 -4.68
N LEU A 104 4.61 2.82 -3.88
CA LEU A 104 3.66 3.91 -3.67
C LEU A 104 3.40 4.65 -4.98
N VAL A 105 4.46 5.05 -5.68
CA VAL A 105 4.33 5.76 -6.97
C VAL A 105 3.62 4.87 -7.99
N LEU A 106 4.05 3.61 -8.10
CA LEU A 106 3.44 2.64 -9.00
C LEU A 106 1.95 2.43 -8.69
N GLY A 107 1.58 2.29 -7.42
CA GLY A 107 0.20 2.09 -7.00
C GLY A 107 -0.70 3.27 -7.36
N VAL A 108 -0.23 4.49 -7.13
CA VAL A 108 -0.98 5.71 -7.51
C VAL A 108 -1.17 5.79 -9.01
N VAL A 109 -0.11 5.55 -9.79
CA VAL A 109 -0.17 5.55 -11.26
C VAL A 109 -1.14 4.49 -11.78
N LEU A 110 -1.05 3.25 -11.27
CA LEU A 110 -1.93 2.16 -11.70
C LEU A 110 -3.40 2.47 -11.41
N VAL A 111 -3.73 2.97 -10.21
CA VAL A 111 -5.12 3.36 -9.92
C VAL A 111 -5.55 4.52 -10.81
N TYR A 112 -4.70 5.52 -11.03
CA TYR A 112 -5.08 6.67 -11.85
C TYR A 112 -5.40 6.30 -13.31
N PHE A 113 -4.69 5.34 -13.91
CA PHE A 113 -4.87 4.98 -15.32
C PHE A 113 -5.79 3.77 -15.56
N ILE A 114 -5.86 2.81 -14.63
CA ILE A 114 -6.54 1.52 -14.85
C ILE A 114 -7.92 1.47 -14.17
N PHE A 115 -8.11 2.22 -13.09
CA PHE A 115 -9.41 2.32 -12.39
C PHE A 115 -10.35 3.26 -13.14
#